data_AF-A0A348V6E5-F1
#
_entry.id   AF-A0A348V6E5-F1
#
_cell.length_a   1.000
_cell.length_b   1.000
_cell.length_c   1.000
_cell.angle_alpha   90.00
_cell.angle_beta   90.00
_cell.angle_gamma   90.00
#
_symmetry.space_group_name_H-M   'P 1'
#
loop_
_entity.id
_entity.type
_entity.pdbx_description
1 polymer ?
#
loop_
_entity_poly.entity_id
_entity_poly.type
_entity_poly.pdbx_seq_one_letter_code
_entity_poly.pdbx_strand_id
1 'polypeptide(L)'
;MRKGGSSKIKFTVIAGYLLVVVVMALGLYGIYRNLVVFSNQRIRNEDMTELLIVGNTLSKLYEIESDQNLFTAENARQYFLKYDSVTPEINRNLNRLKLSSLDALRAAKLDTIELLIKDKKVNLQAVAALLDSLNNA
;
A
#
# COMPACT_ATOMS: atom_id res chain seq x y z
N MET A 1 -59.79 45.60 -25.40
CA MET A 1 -58.32 45.35 -25.39
C MET A 1 -57.90 44.83 -24.01
N ARG A 2 -56.87 43.96 -23.93
CA ARG A 2 -56.22 43.33 -22.74
C ARG A 2 -56.52 41.83 -22.53
N LYS A 3 -55.89 40.98 -23.34
CA LYS A 3 -55.60 39.55 -23.07
C LYS A 3 -54.08 39.29 -23.16
N GLY A 4 -53.26 40.11 -22.50
CA GLY A 4 -51.78 40.02 -22.57
C GLY A 4 -51.08 39.61 -21.28
N GLY A 5 -51.80 39.55 -20.15
CA GLY A 5 -51.20 39.35 -18.82
C GLY A 5 -51.00 37.89 -18.42
N SER A 6 -51.95 36.98 -18.69
CA SER A 6 -51.87 35.60 -18.19
C SER A 6 -50.83 34.74 -18.93
N SER A 7 -50.56 35.02 -20.20
CA SER A 7 -49.55 34.29 -20.98
C SER A 7 -48.12 34.61 -20.51
N LYS A 8 -47.86 35.88 -20.15
CA LYS A 8 -46.55 36.30 -19.61
C LYS A 8 -46.27 35.65 -18.26
N ILE A 9 -47.27 35.59 -17.37
CA ILE A 9 -47.13 34.93 -16.06
C ILE A 9 -46.83 33.44 -16.22
N LYS A 10 -47.54 32.74 -17.12
CA LYS A 10 -47.28 31.31 -17.41
C LYS A 10 -45.87 31.06 -17.97
N PHE A 11 -45.39 31.94 -18.84
CA PHE A 11 -44.03 31.84 -19.40
C PHE A 11 -42.95 32.03 -18.34
N THR A 12 -43.10 33.02 -17.45
CA THR A 12 -42.16 33.26 -16.34
C THR A 12 -42.08 32.06 -15.40
N VAL A 13 -43.22 31.42 -15.11
CA VAL A 13 -43.27 30.22 -14.26
C VAL A 13 -42.50 29.05 -14.91
N ILE A 14 -42.73 28.80 -16.20
CA ILE A 14 -42.03 27.74 -16.96
C ILE A 14 -40.53 28.00 -17.02
N ALA A 15 -40.12 29.25 -17.29
CA ALA A 15 -38.72 29.65 -17.32
C ALA A 15 -38.02 29.43 -15.95
N GLY A 16 -38.73 29.71 -14.85
CA GLY A 16 -38.23 29.44 -13.50
C GLY A 16 -37.97 27.96 -13.24
N TYR A 17 -38.92 27.08 -13.61
CA TYR A 17 -38.73 25.64 -13.47
C TYR A 17 -37.56 25.11 -14.32
N LEU A 18 -37.42 25.62 -15.54
CA LEU A 18 -36.33 25.22 -16.43
C LEU A 18 -34.97 25.65 -15.88
N LEU A 19 -34.90 26.83 -15.27
CA LEU A 19 -33.69 27.32 -14.59
C LEU A 19 -33.30 26.42 -13.42
N VAL A 20 -34.26 25.97 -12.60
CA VAL A 20 -33.99 25.04 -11.48
C VAL A 20 -33.40 23.73 -12.00
N VAL A 21 -33.94 23.17 -13.09
CA VAL A 21 -33.41 21.94 -13.70
C VAL A 21 -31.99 22.12 -14.21
N VAL A 22 -31.69 23.25 -14.86
CA VAL A 22 -30.34 23.56 -15.34
C VAL A 22 -29.36 23.67 -14.17
N VAL A 23 -29.71 24.40 -13.11
CA VAL A 23 -28.86 24.54 -11.92
C VAL A 23 -28.62 23.19 -11.26
N MET A 24 -29.67 22.35 -11.15
CA MET A 24 -29.56 21.01 -10.59
C MET A 24 -28.62 20.13 -11.42
N ALA A 25 -28.75 20.15 -12.75
CA ALA A 25 -27.89 19.37 -13.65
C ALA A 25 -26.43 19.84 -13.57
N LEU A 26 -26.18 21.15 -13.56
CA LEU A 26 -24.83 21.71 -13.42
C LEU A 26 -24.22 21.38 -12.04
N GLY A 27 -25.03 21.43 -10.98
CA GLY A 27 -24.62 21.05 -9.64
C GLY A 27 -24.21 19.58 -9.55
N LEU A 28 -25.05 18.67 -10.05
CA LEU A 28 -24.75 17.24 -10.10
C LEU A 28 -23.51 16.95 -10.96
N TYR A 29 -23.37 17.62 -12.10
CA TYR A 29 -22.19 17.50 -12.96
C TYR A 29 -20.91 17.96 -12.24
N GLY A 30 -20.96 19.08 -11.54
CA GLY A 30 -19.84 19.58 -10.74
C GLY A 30 -19.43 18.63 -9.62
N ILE A 31 -20.40 18.09 -8.89
CA ILE A 31 -20.18 17.08 -7.84
C ILE A 31 -19.55 15.82 -8.44
N TYR A 32 -20.12 15.28 -9.53
CA TYR A 32 -19.60 14.10 -10.19
C TYR A 32 -18.15 14.27 -10.64
N ARG A 33 -17.82 15.39 -11.30
CA ARG A 33 -16.46 15.69 -11.75
C ARG A 33 -15.49 15.75 -10.57
N ASN A 34 -15.86 16.43 -9.50
CA ASN A 34 -15.02 16.53 -8.30
C ASN A 34 -14.82 15.16 -7.64
N LEU A 35 -15.86 14.34 -7.61
CA LEU A 35 -15.79 12.98 -7.04
C LEU A 35 -14.85 12.08 -7.84
N VAL A 36 -14.92 12.12 -9.18
CA VAL A 36 -14.02 11.36 -10.06
C VAL A 36 -12.57 11.84 -9.92
N VAL A 37 -12.33 13.15 -9.89
CA VAL A 37 -10.97 13.70 -9.71
C VAL A 37 -10.40 13.31 -8.35
N PHE A 38 -11.19 13.43 -7.28
CA PHE A 38 -10.78 13.05 -5.94
C PHE A 38 -10.49 11.55 -5.83
N SER A 39 -11.34 10.71 -6.44
CA SER A 39 -11.15 9.25 -6.50
C SER A 39 -9.85 8.87 -7.23
N ASN A 40 -9.58 9.45 -8.40
CA ASN A 40 -8.34 9.19 -9.13
C ASN A 40 -7.09 9.68 -8.38
N GLN A 41 -7.18 10.80 -7.64
CA GLN A 41 -6.07 11.26 -6.79
C GLN A 41 -5.80 10.31 -5.63
N ARG A 42 -6.85 9.73 -5.03
CA ARG A 42 -6.70 8.72 -3.98
C ARG A 42 -5.99 7.47 -4.49
N ILE A 43 -6.40 6.93 -5.65
CA ILE A 43 -5.76 5.77 -6.28
C ILE A 43 -4.26 6.03 -6.52
N ARG A 44 -3.91 7.20 -7.07
CA ARG A 44 -2.50 7.55 -7.32
C ARG A 44 -1.65 7.68 -6.05
N ASN A 45 -2.27 8.11 -4.94
CA ASN A 45 -1.59 8.17 -3.64
C ASN A 45 -1.43 6.78 -3.00
N GLU A 46 -2.38 5.87 -3.24
CA GLU A 46 -2.28 4.47 -2.81
C GLU A 46 -1.13 3.77 -3.53
N ASP A 47 -0.97 3.95 -4.84
CA ASP A 47 0.17 3.42 -5.63
C ASP A 47 1.53 3.94 -5.11
N MET A 48 1.62 5.24 -4.82
CA MET A 48 2.85 5.84 -4.26
C MET A 48 3.15 5.27 -2.88
N THR A 49 2.13 5.09 -2.05
CA THR A 49 2.28 4.50 -0.70
C THR A 49 2.74 3.05 -0.80
N GLU A 50 2.18 2.27 -1.73
CA GLU A 50 2.57 0.90 -1.99
C GLU A 50 4.05 0.81 -2.43
N LEU A 51 4.47 1.66 -3.38
CA LEU A 51 5.85 1.71 -3.84
C LEU A 51 6.83 2.04 -2.70
N LEU A 52 6.47 2.96 -1.82
CA LEU A 52 7.27 3.29 -0.63
C LEU A 52 7.39 2.10 0.33
N ILE A 53 6.30 1.35 0.54
CA ILE A 53 6.33 0.15 1.38
C ILE A 53 7.20 -0.93 0.74
N VAL A 54 7.09 -1.15 -0.57
CA VAL A 54 7.95 -2.09 -1.31
C VAL A 54 9.42 -1.68 -1.18
N GLY A 55 9.76 -0.41 -1.42
CA GLY A 55 11.13 0.10 -1.30
C GLY A 55 11.70 -0.05 0.11
N ASN A 56 10.90 0.26 1.14
CA ASN A 56 11.30 0.07 2.54
C ASN A 56 11.53 -1.43 2.85
N THR A 57 10.64 -2.30 2.40
CA THR A 57 10.77 -3.75 2.56
C THR A 57 12.04 -4.27 1.91
N LEU A 58 12.32 -3.84 0.68
CA LEU A 58 13.52 -4.22 -0.06
C LEU A 58 14.80 -3.74 0.65
N SER A 59 14.83 -2.49 1.12
CA SER A 59 15.97 -1.96 1.87
C SER A 59 16.24 -2.75 3.15
N LYS A 60 15.19 -3.17 3.87
CA LYS A 60 15.32 -3.97 5.09
C LYS A 60 15.77 -5.40 4.81
N LEU A 61 15.32 -5.99 3.70
CA LEU A 61 15.83 -7.29 3.24
C LEU A 61 17.33 -7.21 2.93
N TYR A 62 17.78 -6.14 2.28
CA TYR A 62 19.22 -5.92 2.07
C TYR A 62 19.98 -5.65 3.36
N GLU A 63 19.39 -4.96 4.33
CA GLU A 63 20.01 -4.71 5.63
C GLU A 63 20.37 -6.03 6.36
N ILE A 64 19.46 -7.01 6.37
CA ILE A 64 19.73 -8.33 6.98
C ILE A 64 20.65 -9.22 6.15
N GLU A 65 20.80 -8.93 4.85
CA GLU A 65 21.67 -9.68 3.94
C GLU A 65 23.10 -9.14 3.93
N SER A 66 23.28 -7.82 3.96
CA SER A 66 24.58 -7.15 3.92
C SER A 66 25.52 -7.61 5.05
N ASP A 67 24.96 -7.92 6.21
CA ASP A 67 25.74 -8.34 7.38
C ASP A 67 26.16 -9.84 7.31
N GLN A 68 25.70 -10.61 6.32
CA GLN A 68 26.13 -12.02 6.15
C GLN A 68 27.61 -12.16 5.84
N ASN A 69 28.23 -11.18 5.18
CA ASN A 69 29.67 -11.21 4.89
C ASN A 69 30.54 -11.14 6.15
N LEU A 70 29.95 -10.73 7.27
CA LEU A 70 30.62 -10.69 8.56
C LEU A 70 30.30 -11.92 9.41
N PHE A 71 29.49 -12.87 8.94
CA PHE A 71 29.02 -13.97 9.76
C PHE A 71 30.14 -14.96 10.16
N THR A 72 30.50 -14.96 11.44
CA THR A 72 31.45 -15.88 12.08
C THR A 72 30.84 -16.48 13.35
N ALA A 73 31.45 -17.53 13.89
CA ALA A 73 31.05 -18.11 15.18
C ALA A 73 30.94 -17.04 16.29
N GLU A 74 31.96 -16.20 16.41
CA GLU A 74 32.07 -15.20 17.49
C GLU A 74 31.02 -14.08 17.42
N ASN A 75 30.57 -13.71 16.22
CA ASN A 75 29.63 -12.61 16.03
C ASN A 75 28.22 -13.05 15.60
N ALA A 76 27.97 -14.35 15.47
CA ALA A 76 26.66 -14.91 15.12
C ALA A 76 25.55 -14.39 16.04
N ARG A 77 25.83 -14.23 17.34
CA ARG A 77 24.86 -13.66 18.30
C ARG A 77 24.44 -12.24 17.92
N GLN A 78 25.39 -11.37 17.57
CA GLN A 78 25.11 -10.00 17.17
C GLN A 78 24.35 -9.95 15.84
N TYR A 79 24.71 -10.82 14.91
CA TYR A 79 23.98 -10.99 13.65
C TYR A 79 22.51 -11.35 13.91
N PHE A 80 22.22 -12.35 14.77
CA PHE A 80 20.84 -12.72 15.07
C PHE A 80 20.05 -11.66 15.83
N LEU A 81 20.69 -10.87 16.71
CA LEU A 81 20.03 -9.73 17.36
C LEU A 81 19.57 -8.68 16.35
N LYS A 82 20.39 -8.40 15.33
CA LYS A 82 20.03 -7.52 14.22
C LYS A 82 18.95 -8.13 13.34
N TYR A 83 19.10 -9.41 12.98
CA TYR A 83 18.13 -10.15 12.20
C TYR A 83 16.74 -10.13 12.85
N ASP A 84 16.68 -10.35 14.16
CA ASP A 84 15.44 -10.38 14.95
C ASP A 84 14.86 -8.99 15.23
N SER A 85 15.66 -7.92 15.10
CA SER A 85 15.14 -6.54 15.18
C SER A 85 14.52 -6.08 13.86
N VAL A 86 15.06 -6.50 12.71
CA VAL A 86 14.60 -6.06 11.39
C VAL A 86 13.46 -6.92 10.84
N THR A 87 13.47 -8.23 11.07
CA THR A 87 12.47 -9.19 10.56
C THR A 87 11.01 -8.83 10.91
N PRO A 88 10.68 -8.39 12.13
CA PRO A 88 9.32 -7.96 12.47
C PRO A 88 8.82 -6.78 11.61
N GLU A 89 9.70 -5.86 11.25
CA GLU A 89 9.35 -4.72 10.39
C GLU A 89 9.09 -5.16 8.94
N ILE A 90 9.91 -6.09 8.43
CA ILE A 90 9.68 -6.72 7.12
C ILE A 90 8.32 -7.40 7.10
N ASN A 91 8.00 -8.22 8.10
CA ASN A 91 6.73 -8.94 8.20
C ASN A 91 5.53 -7.99 8.28
N ARG A 92 5.65 -6.86 9.00
CA ARG A 92 4.62 -5.83 9.03
C ARG A 92 4.39 -5.22 7.65
N ASN A 93 5.46 -4.90 6.92
CA ASN A 93 5.33 -4.34 5.57
C ASN A 93 4.73 -5.35 4.59
N LEU A 94 5.17 -6.61 4.61
CA LEU A 94 4.61 -7.68 3.79
C LEU A 94 3.12 -7.89 4.09
N ASN A 95 2.71 -7.86 5.36
CA ASN A 95 1.30 -7.94 5.75
C ASN A 95 0.49 -6.74 5.23
N ARG A 96 1.04 -5.53 5.25
CA ARG A 96 0.37 -4.34 4.66
C ARG A 96 0.21 -4.48 3.15
N LEU A 97 1.22 -4.99 2.45
CA LEU A 97 1.16 -5.26 1.01
C LEU A 97 0.17 -6.39 0.66
N LYS A 98 0.01 -7.39 1.54
CA LYS A 98 -1.01 -8.43 1.38
C LYS A 98 -2.42 -7.86 1.50
N LEU A 99 -2.65 -7.00 2.49
CA LEU A 99 -3.96 -6.36 2.70
C LEU A 99 -4.37 -5.40 1.58
N SER A 100 -3.40 -4.79 0.88
CA SER A 100 -3.68 -3.96 -0.30
C SER A 100 -3.79 -4.77 -1.60
N SER A 101 -3.47 -6.06 -1.57
CA SER A 101 -3.48 -6.90 -2.77
C SER A 101 -4.86 -7.50 -3.02
N LEU A 102 -5.43 -7.22 -4.19
CA LEU A 102 -6.63 -7.87 -4.69
C LEU A 102 -6.33 -9.21 -5.41
N ASP A 103 -5.04 -9.53 -5.61
CA ASP A 103 -4.58 -10.68 -6.38
C ASP A 103 -4.02 -11.78 -5.45
N ALA A 104 -4.66 -12.95 -5.48
CA ALA A 104 -4.25 -14.11 -4.70
C ALA A 104 -2.83 -14.59 -5.05
N LEU A 105 -2.40 -14.48 -6.31
CA LEU A 105 -1.04 -14.86 -6.71
C LEU A 105 0.00 -13.95 -6.06
N ARG A 106 -0.29 -12.65 -6.02
CA ARG A 106 0.57 -11.66 -5.38
C ARG A 106 0.64 -11.85 -3.87
N ALA A 107 -0.50 -12.14 -3.22
CA ALA A 107 -0.51 -12.48 -1.79
C ALA A 107 0.34 -13.73 -1.51
N ALA A 108 0.21 -14.79 -2.31
CA ALA A 108 1.02 -16.00 -2.17
C ALA A 108 2.52 -15.73 -2.32
N LYS A 109 2.93 -14.86 -3.25
CA LYS A 109 4.34 -14.45 -3.38
C LYS A 109 4.87 -13.77 -2.12
N LEU A 110 4.06 -12.90 -1.50
CA LEU A 110 4.44 -12.22 -0.25
C LEU A 110 4.54 -13.21 0.92
N ASP A 111 3.66 -14.22 0.98
CA ASP A 111 3.76 -15.32 1.95
C ASP A 111 5.02 -16.16 1.74
N THR A 112 5.40 -16.42 0.49
CA THR A 112 6.66 -17.09 0.16
C THR A 112 7.86 -16.29 0.65
N ILE A 113 7.86 -14.96 0.52
CA ILE A 113 8.95 -14.13 1.06
C ILE A 113 9.04 -14.29 2.58
N GLU A 114 7.90 -14.26 3.29
CA GLU A 114 7.86 -14.47 4.75
C GLU A 114 8.41 -15.85 5.15
N LEU A 115 8.06 -16.90 4.39
CA LEU A 115 8.58 -18.25 4.61
C LEU A 115 10.09 -18.33 4.39
N LEU A 116 10.59 -17.79 3.26
CA LEU A 116 12.01 -17.83 2.92
C LEU A 116 12.89 -17.09 3.95
N ILE A 117 12.39 -16.01 4.55
CA ILE A 117 13.08 -15.33 5.66
C ILE A 117 13.21 -16.29 6.86
N LYS A 118 12.13 -16.96 7.26
CA LYS A 118 12.16 -17.92 8.37
C LYS A 118 13.13 -19.07 8.10
N ASP A 119 13.07 -19.64 6.90
CA ASP A 119 13.96 -20.73 6.49
C ASP A 119 15.43 -20.29 6.46
N LYS A 120 15.70 -19.06 5.98
CA LYS A 120 17.05 -18.48 5.99
C LYS A 120 17.58 -18.36 7.43
N LYS A 121 16.76 -17.93 8.39
CA LYS A 121 17.16 -17.87 9.80
C LYS A 121 17.56 -19.24 10.34
N VAL A 122 16.74 -20.27 10.11
CA VAL A 122 17.01 -21.65 10.55
C VAL A 122 18.32 -22.16 9.96
N ASN A 123 18.53 -21.93 8.65
CA ASN A 123 19.76 -22.33 7.98
C ASN A 123 20.99 -21.63 8.58
N LEU A 124 20.90 -20.33 8.86
CA LEU A 124 22.00 -19.60 9.47
C LEU A 124 22.30 -20.06 10.89
N GLN A 125 21.28 -20.44 11.67
CA GLN A 125 21.49 -21.02 13.01
C GLN A 125 22.22 -22.35 12.93
N ALA A 126 21.90 -23.19 11.93
CA ALA A 126 22.63 -24.43 11.69
C ALA A 126 24.09 -24.17 11.31
N VAL A 127 24.36 -23.18 10.44
CA VAL A 127 25.74 -22.77 10.10
C VAL A 127 26.50 -22.27 11.33
N ALA A 128 25.86 -21.46 12.19
CA ALA A 128 26.48 -20.99 13.44
C ALA A 128 26.92 -22.16 14.34
N ALA A 129 26.03 -23.14 14.53
CA ALA A 129 26.31 -24.31 15.36
C ALA A 129 27.46 -25.17 14.81
N LEU A 130 27.56 -25.29 13.48
CA LEU A 130 28.67 -25.98 12.83
C LEU A 130 29.99 -25.22 13.02
N LEU A 131 29.99 -23.90 12.84
CA LEU A 131 31.17 -23.06 13.04
C LEU A 131 31.66 -23.12 14.50
N ASP A 132 30.76 -23.04 15.47
CA ASP A 132 31.08 -23.20 16.89
C ASP A 132 31.68 -24.58 17.18
N SER A 133 31.15 -25.64 16.58
CA SER A 133 31.67 -27.00 16.76
C SER A 133 33.08 -27.16 16.21
N LEU A 134 33.38 -26.53 15.06
CA LEU A 134 34.73 -26.53 14.47
C LEU A 134 35.73 -25.71 15.28
N ASN A 135 35.30 -24.63 15.92
CA ASN A 135 36.18 -23.75 16.70
C ASN A 135 36.53 -24.32 18.08
N ASN A 136 35.72 -25.26 18.58
CA ASN A 136 35.91 -25.92 19.88
C ASN A 136 36.50 -27.36 19.77
N ALA A 137 36.87 -27.81 18.56
CA ALA A 137 37.49 -29.11 18.28
C ALA A 137 39.02 -29.00 18.20
#